data_AF-A0A146LBU0-F1
#
_entry.id   AF-A0A146LBU0-F1
#
_cell.length_a   1.000
_cell.length_b   1.000
_cell.length_c   1.000
_cell.angle_alpha   90.00
_cell.angle_beta   90.00
_cell.angle_gamma   90.00
#
_symmetry.space_group_name_H-M   'P 1'
#
loop_
_entity.id
_entity.type
_entity.pdbx_description
1 polymer ?
#
loop_
_entity_poly.entity_id
_entity_poly.type
_entity_poly.pdbx_seq_one_letter_code
_entity_poly.pdbx_strand_id
1 'polypeptide(L)'
;MSRFNQVEQAPPIEVFEINKACLADPAPKKANLSIGVYRTEAGAPWLLPCVKKTEVAIAQNDGLNHEYLPVLGFEPFCKAAVSLLLGDVATSPPVAEGRAFGVQSLSGTGALRVAAEYLARILKYSTFYVSNPTWENHRLVFFNAGFKQCNEYRYWHEEKRGIDFEGLIEDLRAAPPNSVIILHACAHNPTGCDPTKEQWKVIADVVQEKKLFPLFDSAYQGFATGDPENDAWAVRYFANERNIELICCQSFAKNFGLYNERVGNITFVVSDPSIIPQNKSQLTLIVRGMYSNPPNHGAKVVCSILNDAAL
;
A
#
# COMPACT_ATOMS: atom_id res chain seq x y z
N MET A 1 -2.47 22.09 -38.94
CA MET A 1 -3.40 21.52 -37.92
C MET A 1 -2.60 21.13 -36.70
N SER A 2 -3.14 21.35 -35.49
CA SER A 2 -2.47 20.94 -34.24
C SER A 2 -2.44 19.42 -34.13
N ARG A 3 -1.32 18.86 -33.68
CA ARG A 3 -1.19 17.42 -33.38
C ARG A 3 -2.07 16.99 -32.19
N PHE A 4 -2.58 17.94 -31.41
CA PHE A 4 -3.39 17.69 -30.22
C PHE A 4 -4.91 17.77 -30.47
N ASN A 5 -5.36 17.95 -31.71
CA ASN A 5 -6.80 18.08 -32.03
C ASN A 5 -7.63 16.80 -31.81
N GLN A 6 -6.98 15.66 -31.63
CA GLN A 6 -7.62 14.34 -31.42
C GLN A 6 -7.70 13.95 -29.93
N VAL A 7 -7.19 14.79 -29.03
CA VAL A 7 -7.16 14.48 -27.60
C VAL A 7 -8.55 14.72 -27.00
N GLU A 8 -9.21 13.63 -26.59
CA GLU A 8 -10.50 13.68 -25.90
C GLU A 8 -10.32 14.01 -24.42
N GLN A 9 -11.31 14.69 -23.84
CA GLN A 9 -11.34 14.96 -22.40
C GLN A 9 -11.56 13.64 -21.64
N ALA A 10 -10.62 13.31 -20.75
CA ALA A 10 -10.78 12.15 -19.87
C ALA A 10 -11.95 12.38 -18.88
N PRO A 11 -12.64 11.30 -18.46
CA PRO A 11 -13.61 11.38 -17.38
C PRO A 11 -12.98 11.97 -16.10
N PRO A 12 -13.73 12.75 -15.31
CA PRO A 12 -13.24 13.25 -14.03
C PRO A 12 -13.04 12.09 -13.04
N ILE A 13 -12.08 12.26 -12.14
CA ILE A 13 -11.93 11.37 -10.99
C ILE A 13 -12.93 11.84 -9.93
N GLU A 14 -13.94 11.02 -9.63
CA GLU A 14 -15.14 11.40 -8.87
C GLU A 14 -14.80 12.07 -7.52
N VAL A 15 -13.86 11.50 -6.76
CA VAL A 15 -13.47 12.04 -5.44
C VAL A 15 -12.91 13.47 -5.52
N PHE A 16 -12.16 13.78 -6.57
CA PHE A 16 -11.59 15.12 -6.77
C PHE A 16 -12.61 16.10 -7.33
N GLU A 17 -13.55 15.63 -8.14
CA GLU A 17 -14.66 16.44 -8.62
C GLU A 17 -15.57 16.88 -7.47
N ILE A 18 -15.98 15.95 -6.60
CA ILE A 18 -16.79 16.26 -5.41
C ILE A 18 -16.04 17.23 -4.48
N ASN A 19 -14.74 17.01 -4.28
CA ASN A 19 -13.91 17.92 -3.49
C ASN A 19 -13.89 19.33 -4.10
N LYS A 20 -13.69 19.43 -5.41
CA LYS A 20 -13.69 20.73 -6.12
C LYS A 20 -15.04 21.42 -6.01
N ALA A 21 -16.14 20.68 -6.17
CA ALA A 21 -17.50 21.19 -5.99
C ALA A 21 -17.71 21.72 -4.56
N CYS A 22 -17.30 20.96 -3.54
CA CYS A 22 -17.37 21.39 -2.15
C CYS A 22 -16.51 22.64 -1.88
N LEU A 23 -15.31 22.73 -2.46
CA LEU A 23 -14.47 23.94 -2.30
C LEU A 23 -15.09 25.17 -2.95
N ALA A 24 -15.73 25.01 -4.11
CA ALA A 24 -16.39 26.08 -4.84
C ALA A 24 -17.73 26.54 -4.22
N ASP A 25 -18.37 25.69 -3.40
CA ASP A 25 -19.64 26.01 -2.76
C ASP A 25 -19.49 27.23 -1.80
N PRO A 26 -20.24 28.32 -1.98
CA PRO A 26 -20.16 29.50 -1.13
C PRO A 26 -20.85 29.33 0.23
N ALA A 27 -21.55 28.22 0.47
CA ALA A 27 -22.28 27.98 1.70
C ALA A 27 -21.34 28.06 2.93
N PRO A 28 -21.68 28.87 3.95
CA PRO A 28 -20.82 29.05 5.13
C PRO A 28 -20.77 27.81 6.03
N LYS A 29 -21.73 26.89 5.87
CA LYS A 29 -21.85 25.64 6.65
C LYS A 29 -21.78 24.44 5.72
N LYS A 30 -20.65 24.27 5.03
CA LYS A 30 -20.36 23.11 4.19
C LYS A 30 -19.45 22.13 4.92
N ALA A 31 -19.66 20.84 4.69
CA ALA A 31 -18.80 19.77 5.19
C ALA A 31 -18.27 18.97 4.01
N ASN A 32 -16.95 18.80 3.95
CA ASN A 32 -16.31 17.99 2.92
C ASN A 32 -16.04 16.58 3.47
N LEU A 33 -16.84 15.61 3.02
CA LEU A 33 -16.74 14.20 3.43
C LEU A 33 -16.21 13.31 2.29
N SER A 34 -15.61 13.89 1.24
CA SER A 34 -15.21 13.12 0.05
C SER A 34 -13.81 12.55 0.13
N ILE A 35 -12.83 13.35 0.56
CA ILE A 35 -11.42 12.92 0.57
C ILE A 35 -11.09 12.27 1.92
N GLY A 36 -10.53 11.05 1.86
CA GLY A 36 -9.96 10.33 3.01
C GLY A 36 -8.64 10.95 3.51
N VAL A 37 -8.75 12.13 4.12
CA VAL A 37 -7.66 12.86 4.75
C VAL A 37 -8.09 13.31 6.14
N TYR A 38 -7.23 13.06 7.12
CA TYR A 38 -7.49 13.45 8.50
C TYR A 38 -7.53 14.98 8.64
N ARG A 39 -8.40 15.47 9.54
CA ARG A 39 -8.66 16.87 9.79
C ARG A 39 -8.78 17.13 11.29
N THR A 40 -8.47 18.35 11.71
CA THR A 40 -8.76 18.84 13.06
C THR A 40 -10.27 19.05 13.24
N GLU A 41 -10.70 19.35 14.46
CA GLU A 41 -12.08 19.69 14.81
C GLU A 41 -12.59 20.92 14.04
N ALA A 42 -11.67 21.82 13.64
CA ALA A 42 -11.96 22.98 12.81
C ALA A 42 -11.99 22.67 11.30
N GLY A 43 -11.82 21.40 10.90
CA GLY A 43 -11.78 20.99 9.50
C GLY A 43 -10.47 21.35 8.77
N ALA A 44 -9.41 21.73 9.49
CA ALA A 44 -8.11 22.09 8.91
C ALA A 44 -7.20 20.86 8.75
N PRO A 45 -6.19 20.90 7.86
CA PRO A 45 -5.14 19.87 7.82
C PRO A 45 -4.47 19.72 9.19
N TRP A 46 -4.22 18.47 9.62
CA TRP A 46 -3.54 18.18 10.88
C TRP A 46 -2.10 17.74 10.61
N LEU A 47 -1.14 18.48 11.18
CA LEU A 47 0.28 18.11 11.19
C LEU A 47 0.58 17.38 12.50
N LEU A 48 1.01 16.12 12.42
CA LEU A 48 1.35 15.33 13.60
C LEU A 48 2.50 15.99 14.38
N PRO A 49 2.42 16.08 15.72
CA PRO A 49 3.49 16.68 16.53
C PRO A 49 4.86 16.00 16.35
N CYS A 50 4.89 14.67 16.25
CA CYS A 50 6.13 13.91 16.00
C CYS A 50 6.75 14.29 14.64
N VAL A 51 5.94 14.35 13.58
CA VAL A 51 6.38 14.81 12.25
C VAL A 51 6.98 16.21 12.31
N LYS A 52 6.28 17.17 12.92
CA LYS A 52 6.78 18.54 13.06
C LYS A 52 8.12 18.60 13.79
N LYS A 53 8.24 17.87 14.90
CA LYS A 53 9.47 17.80 15.71
C LYS A 53 10.62 17.22 14.89
N THR A 54 10.36 16.15 14.14
CA THR A 54 11.35 15.50 13.27
C THR A 54 11.77 16.40 12.12
N GLU A 55 10.85 17.12 11.48
CA GLU A 55 11.18 18.04 10.38
C GLU A 55 12.07 19.20 10.84
N VAL A 56 11.80 19.76 12.02
CA VAL A 56 12.67 20.78 12.63
C VAL A 56 14.08 20.22 12.88
N ALA A 57 14.17 19.01 13.44
CA ALA A 57 15.45 18.36 13.69
C ALA A 57 16.23 18.07 12.39
N ILE A 58 15.55 17.66 11.31
CA ILE A 58 16.16 17.45 9.99
C ILE A 58 16.69 18.78 9.44
N ALA A 59 15.91 19.86 9.53
CA ALA A 59 16.30 21.17 9.03
C ALA A 59 17.50 21.78 9.80
N GLN A 60 17.70 21.38 11.05
CA GLN A 60 18.81 21.82 11.90
C GLN A 60 20.07 20.95 11.75
N ASN A 61 20.04 19.89 10.95
CA ASN A 61 21.17 18.98 10.80
C ASN A 61 22.18 19.53 9.77
N ASP A 62 23.37 19.90 10.23
CA ASP A 62 24.46 20.42 9.38
C ASP A 62 24.93 19.44 8.28
N GLY A 63 24.64 18.14 8.42
CA GLY A 63 24.93 17.11 7.41
C GLY A 63 23.83 16.92 6.35
N LEU A 64 22.76 17.72 6.39
CA LEU A 64 21.67 17.64 5.42
C LEU A 64 22.19 17.92 4.00
N ASN A 65 21.86 17.01 3.08
CA ASN A 65 22.12 17.17 1.66
C ASN A 65 20.94 16.64 0.84
N HIS A 66 20.94 17.00 -0.44
CA HIS A 66 19.91 16.67 -1.42
C HIS A 66 20.46 15.83 -2.58
N GLU A 67 21.51 15.05 -2.32
CA GLU A 67 22.03 14.09 -3.29
C GLU A 67 21.00 13.01 -3.59
N TYR A 68 21.14 12.39 -4.76
CA TYR A 68 20.26 11.29 -5.17
C TYR A 68 20.34 10.12 -4.20
N LEU A 69 19.17 9.55 -3.90
CA LEU A 69 19.10 8.26 -3.22
C LEU A 69 19.52 7.12 -4.16
N PRO A 70 19.92 5.96 -3.60
CA PRO A 70 19.91 4.72 -4.36
C PRO A 70 18.55 4.49 -5.03
N VAL A 71 18.54 3.81 -6.18
CA VAL A 71 17.32 3.59 -6.98
C VAL A 71 16.20 2.92 -6.18
N LEU A 72 16.54 1.98 -5.31
CA LEU A 72 15.57 1.28 -4.44
C LEU A 72 15.24 2.06 -3.15
N GLY A 73 15.84 3.23 -2.96
CA GLY A 73 15.56 4.15 -1.88
C GLY A 73 16.55 4.16 -0.73
N PHE A 74 16.11 4.80 0.34
CA PHE A 74 16.87 4.94 1.58
C PHE A 74 16.75 3.66 2.42
N GLU A 75 17.83 2.89 2.51
CA GLU A 75 17.81 1.56 3.13
C GLU A 75 17.36 1.55 4.60
N PRO A 76 17.78 2.49 5.48
CA PRO A 76 17.29 2.55 6.85
C PRO A 76 15.76 2.73 6.93
N PHE A 77 15.18 3.55 6.06
CA PHE A 77 13.73 3.71 5.95
C PHE A 77 13.07 2.38 5.52
N CYS A 78 13.61 1.72 4.50
CA CYS A 78 13.06 0.45 4.01
C CYS A 78 13.08 -0.63 5.10
N LYS A 79 14.17 -0.72 5.88
CA LYS A 79 14.28 -1.63 7.03
C LYS A 79 13.23 -1.32 8.10
N ALA A 80 13.09 -0.05 8.48
CA ALA A 80 12.10 0.37 9.48
C ALA A 80 10.65 0.08 9.01
N ALA A 81 10.35 0.34 7.73
CA ALA A 81 9.04 0.06 7.15
C ALA A 81 8.71 -1.44 7.10
N VAL A 82 9.70 -2.29 6.75
CA VAL A 82 9.56 -3.75 6.79
C VAL A 82 9.32 -4.24 8.22
N SER A 83 10.08 -3.73 9.20
CA SER A 83 9.89 -4.10 10.61
C SER A 83 8.53 -3.68 11.15
N LEU A 84 8.04 -2.48 10.83
CA LEU A 84 6.70 -2.03 11.20
C LEU A 84 5.62 -3.00 10.68
N LEU A 85 5.79 -3.53 9.47
CA LEU A 85 4.83 -4.45 8.86
C LEU A 85 4.92 -5.86 9.45
N LEU A 86 6.11 -6.45 9.45
CA LEU A 86 6.29 -7.88 9.68
C LEU A 86 6.69 -8.23 11.12
N GLY A 87 7.07 -7.25 11.92
CA GLY A 87 7.79 -7.43 13.17
C GLY A 87 9.31 -7.33 12.98
N ASP A 88 10.03 -7.26 14.08
CA ASP A 88 11.49 -7.22 14.11
C ASP A 88 12.13 -8.61 13.96
N VAL A 89 13.47 -8.67 14.02
CA VAL A 89 14.24 -9.93 13.95
C VAL A 89 13.87 -10.95 15.04
N ALA A 90 13.29 -10.52 16.16
CA ALA A 90 12.91 -11.41 17.27
C ALA A 90 11.51 -12.00 17.07
N THR A 91 10.64 -11.31 16.32
CA THR A 91 9.21 -11.64 16.17
C THR A 91 8.81 -12.07 14.77
N SER A 92 9.71 -11.92 13.78
CA SER A 92 9.43 -12.18 12.37
C SER A 92 10.44 -13.14 11.73
N PRO A 93 10.07 -14.41 11.49
CA PRO A 93 10.93 -15.37 10.79
C PRO A 93 11.40 -14.89 9.41
N PRO A 94 10.53 -14.29 8.55
CA PRO A 94 11.00 -13.75 7.27
C PRO A 94 12.08 -12.67 7.39
N VAL A 95 12.03 -11.83 8.44
CA VAL A 95 13.06 -10.82 8.69
C VAL A 95 14.32 -11.45 9.26
N ALA A 96 14.19 -12.33 10.26
CA ALA A 96 15.30 -13.03 10.89
C ALA A 96 16.12 -13.89 9.90
N GLU A 97 15.44 -14.52 8.95
CA GLU A 97 16.03 -15.41 7.94
C GLU A 97 16.50 -14.65 6.68
N GLY A 98 16.36 -13.32 6.65
CA GLY A 98 16.77 -12.50 5.50
C GLY A 98 15.90 -12.69 4.25
N ARG A 99 14.68 -13.21 4.42
CA ARG A 99 13.69 -13.48 3.36
C ARG A 99 12.79 -12.30 3.03
N ALA A 100 12.85 -11.23 3.82
CA ALA A 100 12.10 -10.00 3.58
C ALA A 100 13.01 -8.85 3.14
N PHE A 101 12.59 -8.07 2.14
CA PHE A 101 13.27 -6.83 1.77
C PHE A 101 12.30 -5.72 1.34
N GLY A 102 12.71 -4.47 1.56
CA GLY A 102 11.95 -3.28 1.21
C GLY A 102 12.46 -2.59 -0.07
N VAL A 103 11.55 -1.92 -0.78
CA VAL A 103 11.83 -0.97 -1.85
C VAL A 103 10.99 0.28 -1.63
N GLN A 104 11.64 1.43 -1.41
CA GLN A 104 10.93 2.69 -1.24
C GLN A 104 10.21 3.09 -2.54
N SER A 105 9.01 3.65 -2.39
CA SER A 105 8.13 3.97 -3.51
C SER A 105 7.34 5.27 -3.26
N LEU A 106 6.66 5.75 -4.31
CA LEU A 106 5.83 6.95 -4.28
C LEU A 106 4.47 6.71 -3.60
N SER A 107 4.50 6.51 -2.27
CA SER A 107 3.34 6.12 -1.47
C SER A 107 2.70 4.81 -1.91
N GLY A 108 1.48 4.51 -1.45
CA GLY A 108 0.77 3.26 -1.79
C GLY A 108 0.51 3.12 -3.30
N THR A 109 0.16 4.22 -3.99
CA THR A 109 -0.09 4.18 -5.45
C THR A 109 1.17 3.85 -6.24
N GLY A 110 2.31 4.44 -5.88
CA GLY A 110 3.60 4.11 -6.49
C GLY A 110 4.04 2.69 -6.16
N ALA A 111 3.83 2.25 -4.91
CA ALA A 111 4.09 0.89 -4.47
C ALA A 111 3.32 -0.13 -5.33
N LEU A 112 2.00 0.06 -5.48
CA LEU A 112 1.13 -0.77 -6.30
C LEU A 112 1.56 -0.77 -7.76
N ARG A 113 1.92 0.39 -8.34
CA ARG A 113 2.31 0.48 -9.75
C ARG A 113 3.62 -0.25 -10.05
N VAL A 114 4.61 -0.18 -9.17
CA VAL A 114 5.89 -0.90 -9.30
C VAL A 114 5.69 -2.40 -9.06
N ALA A 115 4.95 -2.78 -8.00
CA ALA A 115 4.64 -4.18 -7.69
C ALA A 115 3.86 -4.86 -8.83
N ALA A 116 2.84 -4.19 -9.36
CA ALA A 116 2.05 -4.70 -10.47
C ALA A 116 2.89 -4.87 -11.74
N GLU A 117 3.80 -3.93 -12.05
CA GLU A 117 4.68 -4.10 -13.22
C GLU A 117 5.65 -5.25 -13.03
N TYR A 118 6.19 -5.40 -11.82
CA TYR A 118 7.07 -6.51 -11.50
C TYR A 118 6.35 -7.85 -11.68
N LEU A 119 5.14 -7.98 -11.12
CA LEU A 119 4.31 -9.17 -11.26
C LEU A 119 3.96 -9.46 -12.73
N ALA A 120 3.57 -8.46 -13.52
CA ALA A 120 3.19 -8.65 -14.91
C ALA A 120 4.38 -8.87 -15.85
N ARG A 121 5.40 -8.01 -15.76
CA ARG A 121 6.54 -7.97 -16.69
C ARG A 121 7.57 -9.04 -16.37
N ILE A 122 7.87 -9.28 -15.10
CA ILE A 122 8.92 -10.20 -14.67
C ILE A 122 8.33 -11.58 -14.39
N LEU A 123 7.33 -11.65 -13.52
CA LEU A 123 6.73 -12.92 -13.08
C LEU A 123 5.59 -13.43 -13.99
N LYS A 124 5.22 -12.66 -15.03
CA LYS A 124 4.25 -13.05 -16.07
C LYS A 124 2.83 -13.30 -15.57
N TYR A 125 2.45 -12.71 -14.43
CA TYR A 125 1.06 -12.69 -14.00
C TYR A 125 0.20 -11.84 -14.97
N SER A 126 -0.98 -12.34 -15.32
CA SER A 126 -1.87 -11.66 -16.28
C SER A 126 -3.25 -11.35 -15.72
N THR A 127 -3.63 -12.04 -14.62
CA THR A 127 -4.94 -11.94 -13.97
C THR A 127 -4.79 -11.44 -12.55
N PHE A 128 -5.60 -10.46 -12.19
CA PHE A 128 -5.71 -9.99 -10.82
C PHE A 128 -7.17 -9.91 -10.38
N TYR A 129 -7.38 -10.03 -9.07
CA TYR A 129 -8.67 -9.95 -8.42
C TYR A 129 -8.70 -8.79 -7.43
N VAL A 130 -9.82 -8.09 -7.40
CA VAL A 130 -10.13 -7.05 -6.42
C VAL A 130 -11.43 -7.35 -5.70
N SER A 131 -11.60 -6.83 -4.49
CA SER A 131 -12.89 -6.88 -3.80
C SER A 131 -13.97 -6.12 -4.56
N ASN A 132 -15.23 -6.54 -4.42
CA ASN A 132 -16.38 -5.76 -4.84
C ASN A 132 -17.15 -5.21 -3.62
N PRO A 133 -17.08 -3.89 -3.34
CA PRO A 133 -16.29 -2.86 -4.02
C PRO A 133 -14.82 -2.82 -3.56
N THR A 134 -14.01 -1.93 -4.14
CA THR A 134 -12.60 -1.70 -3.77
C THR A 134 -12.23 -0.23 -4.02
N TRP A 135 -11.02 0.18 -3.63
CA TRP A 135 -10.48 1.49 -4.00
C TRP A 135 -10.38 1.62 -5.52
N GLU A 136 -11.10 2.60 -6.08
CA GLU A 136 -11.32 2.81 -7.52
C GLU A 136 -10.04 2.62 -8.37
N ASN A 137 -8.92 3.18 -7.90
CA ASN A 137 -7.68 3.26 -8.65
C ASN A 137 -6.93 1.91 -8.78
N HIS A 138 -7.31 0.85 -8.05
CA HIS A 138 -6.70 -0.48 -8.20
C HIS A 138 -6.70 -0.97 -9.64
N ARG A 139 -7.86 -0.83 -10.31
CA ARG A 139 -8.02 -1.30 -11.70
C ARG A 139 -7.11 -0.52 -12.65
N LEU A 140 -7.16 0.80 -12.57
CA LEU A 140 -6.35 1.68 -13.41
C LEU A 140 -4.85 1.39 -13.28
N VAL A 141 -4.37 1.24 -12.03
CA VAL A 141 -2.95 0.96 -11.75
C VAL A 141 -2.52 -0.37 -12.36
N PHE A 142 -3.29 -1.45 -12.18
CA PHE A 142 -2.92 -2.78 -12.64
C PHE A 142 -3.01 -2.94 -14.16
N PHE A 143 -4.03 -2.37 -14.81
CA PHE A 143 -4.09 -2.35 -16.27
C PHE A 143 -2.92 -1.56 -16.86
N ASN A 144 -2.59 -0.39 -16.31
CA ASN A 144 -1.44 0.41 -16.77
C ASN A 144 -0.09 -0.25 -16.48
N ALA A 145 -0.04 -1.24 -15.57
CA ALA A 145 1.13 -2.05 -15.29
C ALA A 145 1.28 -3.27 -16.23
N GLY A 146 0.26 -3.57 -17.04
CA GLY A 146 0.32 -4.60 -18.08
C GLY A 146 -0.55 -5.83 -17.82
N PHE A 147 -1.29 -5.90 -16.72
CA PHE A 147 -2.29 -6.95 -16.50
C PHE A 147 -3.36 -6.91 -17.59
N LYS A 148 -3.92 -8.09 -17.90
CA LYS A 148 -4.87 -8.26 -19.01
C LYS A 148 -6.30 -8.50 -18.54
N GLN A 149 -6.45 -9.07 -17.35
CA GLN A 149 -7.75 -9.43 -16.81
C GLN A 149 -7.87 -8.96 -15.37
N CYS A 150 -8.95 -8.21 -15.09
CA CYS A 150 -9.42 -7.89 -13.76
C CYS A 150 -10.69 -8.70 -13.51
N ASN A 151 -10.71 -9.47 -12.43
CA ASN A 151 -11.90 -10.12 -11.90
C ASN A 151 -12.21 -9.56 -10.51
N GLU A 152 -13.38 -9.89 -10.00
CA GLU A 152 -13.83 -9.45 -8.68
C GLU A 152 -14.10 -10.66 -7.79
N TYR A 153 -13.91 -10.50 -6.48
CA TYR A 153 -14.48 -11.38 -5.47
C TYR A 153 -15.48 -10.59 -4.62
N ARG A 154 -16.59 -11.23 -4.27
CA ARG A 154 -17.61 -10.67 -3.39
C ARG A 154 -16.98 -10.27 -2.05
N TYR A 155 -17.42 -9.13 -1.54
CA TYR A 155 -16.90 -8.58 -0.30
C TYR A 155 -17.97 -7.89 0.52
N TRP A 156 -18.72 -6.94 -0.04
CA TRP A 156 -19.77 -6.23 0.69
C TRP A 156 -21.13 -6.89 0.54
N HIS A 157 -21.79 -7.17 1.66
CA HIS A 157 -23.18 -7.59 1.70
C HIS A 157 -24.08 -6.42 2.07
N GLU A 158 -24.86 -5.91 1.11
CA GLU A 158 -25.66 -4.69 1.28
C GLU A 158 -26.67 -4.76 2.45
N GLU A 159 -27.46 -5.84 2.53
CA GLU A 159 -28.47 -5.98 3.57
C GLU A 159 -27.87 -6.12 4.97
N LYS A 160 -26.80 -6.92 5.13
CA LYS A 160 -26.10 -7.14 6.41
C LYS A 160 -25.20 -5.97 6.80
N ARG A 161 -24.85 -5.09 5.85
CA ARG A 161 -23.86 -4.02 5.99
C ARG A 161 -22.54 -4.54 6.58
N GLY A 162 -22.07 -5.65 6.03
CA GLY A 162 -20.87 -6.35 6.49
C GLY A 162 -20.28 -7.20 5.39
N ILE A 163 -19.35 -8.08 5.76
CA ILE A 163 -18.64 -8.90 4.78
C ILE A 163 -19.53 -10.07 4.30
N ASP A 164 -19.67 -10.21 2.99
CA ASP A 164 -20.15 -11.43 2.33
C ASP A 164 -19.02 -12.47 2.33
N PHE A 165 -18.81 -13.10 3.49
CA PHE A 165 -17.65 -13.97 3.69
C PHE A 165 -17.81 -15.29 2.93
N GLU A 166 -19.02 -15.84 2.86
CA GLU A 166 -19.29 -17.04 2.08
C GLU A 166 -19.02 -16.79 0.58
N GLY A 167 -19.51 -15.68 0.03
CA GLY A 167 -19.27 -15.31 -1.36
C GLY A 167 -17.79 -15.03 -1.66
N LEU A 168 -17.10 -14.35 -0.75
CA LEU A 168 -15.66 -14.11 -0.83
C LEU A 168 -14.90 -15.43 -1.01
N ILE A 169 -15.15 -16.41 -0.14
CA ILE A 169 -14.44 -17.69 -0.15
C ILE A 169 -14.80 -18.53 -1.38
N GLU A 170 -16.05 -18.50 -1.83
CA GLU A 170 -16.48 -19.16 -3.07
C GLU A 170 -15.71 -18.60 -4.28
N ASP A 171 -15.63 -17.28 -4.41
CA ASP A 171 -14.97 -16.63 -5.54
C ASP A 171 -13.45 -16.86 -5.53
N LEU A 172 -12.81 -16.82 -4.36
CA LEU A 172 -11.39 -17.13 -4.24
C LEU A 172 -11.09 -18.60 -4.56
N ARG A 173 -11.97 -19.55 -4.20
CA ARG A 173 -11.83 -20.96 -4.59
C ARG A 173 -12.03 -21.20 -6.08
N ALA A 174 -12.87 -20.40 -6.73
CA ALA A 174 -13.10 -20.44 -8.17
C ALA A 174 -11.96 -19.78 -8.96
N ALA A 175 -11.15 -18.92 -8.34
CA ALA A 175 -10.04 -18.23 -9.00
C ALA A 175 -9.01 -19.23 -9.59
N PRO A 176 -8.53 -18.99 -10.83
CA PRO A 176 -7.46 -19.80 -11.41
C PRO A 176 -6.16 -19.69 -10.61
N PRO A 177 -5.35 -20.77 -10.51
CA PRO A 177 -4.01 -20.70 -9.95
C PRO A 177 -3.16 -19.62 -10.60
N ASN A 178 -2.21 -19.05 -9.85
CA ASN A 178 -1.40 -17.90 -10.27
C ASN A 178 -2.24 -16.65 -10.60
N SER A 179 -3.39 -16.45 -9.96
CA SER A 179 -4.06 -15.15 -9.94
C SER A 179 -3.53 -14.30 -8.80
N VAL A 180 -3.30 -13.00 -9.05
CA VAL A 180 -2.91 -12.04 -8.00
C VAL A 180 -4.16 -11.57 -7.26
N ILE A 181 -4.22 -11.75 -5.95
CA ILE A 181 -5.37 -11.33 -5.13
C ILE A 181 -4.96 -10.08 -4.35
N ILE A 182 -5.59 -8.93 -4.69
CA ILE A 182 -5.38 -7.70 -3.94
C ILE A 182 -6.23 -7.76 -2.66
N LEU A 183 -5.57 -7.71 -1.51
CA LEU A 183 -6.16 -7.77 -0.18
C LEU A 183 -5.88 -6.46 0.56
N HIS A 184 -6.89 -5.84 1.15
CA HIS A 184 -6.68 -4.68 2.04
C HIS A 184 -6.22 -5.23 3.39
N ALA A 185 -5.09 -4.75 3.91
CA ALA A 185 -4.53 -5.28 5.17
C ALA A 185 -5.47 -5.03 6.37
N CYS A 186 -6.08 -3.84 6.39
CA CYS A 186 -7.07 -3.38 7.36
C CYS A 186 -7.72 -2.08 6.84
N ALA A 187 -8.78 -1.64 7.51
CA ALA A 187 -9.63 -0.50 7.17
C ALA A 187 -9.98 -0.48 5.67
N HIS A 188 -10.66 -1.53 5.21
CA HIS A 188 -11.04 -1.70 3.80
C HIS A 188 -11.62 -0.43 3.19
N ASN A 189 -11.09 -0.02 2.05
CA ASN A 189 -11.59 1.13 1.30
C ASN A 189 -12.43 0.63 0.10
N PRO A 190 -13.74 0.94 0.01
CA PRO A 190 -14.45 2.00 0.76
C PRO A 190 -15.34 1.54 1.93
N THR A 191 -15.42 0.24 2.23
CA THR A 191 -16.50 -0.28 3.11
C THR A 191 -16.28 -0.09 4.60
N GLY A 192 -15.02 0.07 5.03
CA GLY A 192 -14.61 0.10 6.43
C GLY A 192 -14.77 -1.24 7.17
N CYS A 193 -15.14 -2.33 6.47
CA CYS A 193 -15.33 -3.65 7.06
C CYS A 193 -14.10 -4.52 6.83
N ASP A 194 -13.58 -5.14 7.88
CA ASP A 194 -12.40 -6.02 7.80
C ASP A 194 -12.74 -7.46 8.23
N PRO A 195 -12.11 -8.50 7.63
CA PRO A 195 -12.31 -9.87 8.08
C PRO A 195 -11.79 -10.06 9.51
N THR A 196 -12.46 -10.92 10.28
CA THR A 196 -11.93 -11.34 11.59
C THR A 196 -10.64 -12.14 11.43
N LYS A 197 -9.91 -12.33 12.54
CA LYS A 197 -8.70 -13.18 12.53
C LYS A 197 -9.01 -14.60 12.05
N GLU A 198 -10.15 -15.16 12.44
CA GLU A 198 -10.61 -16.49 12.03
C GLU A 198 -10.92 -16.52 10.53
N GLN A 199 -11.58 -15.49 10.00
CA GLN A 199 -11.87 -15.37 8.57
C GLN A 199 -10.57 -15.25 7.75
N TRP A 200 -9.60 -14.46 8.21
CA TRP A 200 -8.28 -14.36 7.58
C TRP A 200 -7.53 -15.70 7.53
N LYS A 201 -7.66 -16.54 8.56
CA LYS A 201 -7.07 -17.91 8.53
C LYS A 201 -7.62 -18.73 7.38
N VAL A 202 -8.93 -18.69 7.17
CA VAL A 202 -9.60 -19.39 6.07
C VAL A 202 -9.22 -18.77 4.72
N ILE A 203 -9.07 -17.45 4.61
CA ILE A 203 -8.58 -16.81 3.38
C ILE A 203 -7.16 -17.31 3.06
N ALA A 204 -6.27 -17.40 4.06
CA ALA A 204 -4.92 -17.94 3.86
C ALA A 204 -4.93 -19.41 3.41
N ASP A 205 -5.84 -20.23 3.94
CA ASP A 205 -6.05 -21.62 3.50
C ASP A 205 -6.36 -21.67 2.00
N VAL A 206 -7.33 -20.88 1.56
CA VAL A 206 -7.73 -20.84 0.14
C VAL A 206 -6.60 -20.33 -0.74
N VAL A 207 -5.88 -19.27 -0.32
CA VAL A 207 -4.73 -18.73 -1.07
C VAL A 207 -3.66 -19.80 -1.31
N GLN A 208 -3.32 -20.59 -0.29
CA GLN A 208 -2.35 -21.68 -0.45
C GLN A 208 -2.91 -22.85 -1.27
N GLU A 209 -4.13 -23.32 -0.96
CA GLU A 209 -4.79 -24.43 -1.66
C GLU A 209 -4.87 -24.17 -3.17
N LYS A 210 -5.25 -22.95 -3.54
CA LYS A 210 -5.47 -22.53 -4.92
C LYS A 210 -4.22 -22.00 -5.60
N LYS A 211 -3.09 -21.91 -4.90
CA LYS A 211 -1.83 -21.33 -5.41
C LYS A 211 -2.05 -19.92 -5.96
N LEU A 212 -2.77 -19.11 -5.20
CA LEU A 212 -3.00 -17.70 -5.49
C LEU A 212 -1.83 -16.88 -4.95
N PHE A 213 -1.56 -15.72 -5.55
CA PHE A 213 -0.50 -14.83 -5.09
C PHE A 213 -1.11 -13.64 -4.32
N PRO A 214 -0.93 -13.55 -3.00
CA PRO A 214 -1.47 -12.43 -2.22
C PRO A 214 -0.62 -11.16 -2.41
N LEU A 215 -1.29 -10.06 -2.74
CA LEU A 215 -0.73 -8.71 -2.69
C LEU A 215 -1.55 -7.89 -1.68
N PHE A 216 -0.91 -7.44 -0.61
CA PHE A 216 -1.56 -6.60 0.40
C PHE A 216 -1.41 -5.11 0.07
N ASP A 217 -2.51 -4.36 0.09
CA ASP A 217 -2.50 -2.89 0.20
C ASP A 217 -2.66 -2.48 1.67
N SER A 218 -1.65 -1.83 2.23
CA SER A 218 -1.60 -1.38 3.63
C SER A 218 -1.44 0.13 3.69
N ALA A 219 -2.56 0.84 3.65
CA ALA A 219 -2.59 2.31 3.67
C ALA A 219 -3.03 2.91 5.02
N TYR A 220 -3.54 2.08 5.92
CA TYR A 220 -4.27 2.52 7.12
C TYR A 220 -3.80 1.82 8.41
N GLN A 221 -2.61 1.20 8.40
CA GLN A 221 -2.05 0.56 9.60
C GLN A 221 -1.98 1.56 10.77
N GLY A 222 -2.70 1.26 11.85
CA GLY A 222 -2.91 2.11 13.03
C GLY A 222 -4.30 2.77 13.11
N PHE A 223 -5.15 2.69 12.08
CA PHE A 223 -6.49 3.30 12.06
C PHE A 223 -7.64 2.32 12.25
N ALA A 224 -7.44 1.02 12.11
CA ALA A 224 -8.54 0.06 12.24
C ALA A 224 -8.79 -0.24 13.73
N THR A 225 -7.78 -0.80 14.42
CA THR A 225 -7.87 -1.09 15.86
C THR A 225 -7.31 0.03 16.73
N GLY A 226 -6.59 0.98 16.15
CA GLY A 226 -5.78 1.97 16.88
C GLY A 226 -4.40 1.47 17.26
N ASP A 227 -4.05 0.22 16.92
CA ASP A 227 -2.77 -0.41 17.22
C ASP A 227 -2.12 -0.92 15.92
N PRO A 228 -0.96 -0.35 15.49
CA PRO A 228 -0.25 -0.79 14.30
C PRO A 228 0.10 -2.28 14.27
N GLU A 229 0.31 -2.91 15.43
CA GLU A 229 0.67 -4.33 15.52
C GLU A 229 -0.53 -5.23 15.20
N ASN A 230 -1.71 -4.88 15.73
CA ASN A 230 -2.95 -5.58 15.43
C ASN A 230 -3.41 -5.34 13.99
N ASP A 231 -3.20 -4.13 13.46
CA ASP A 231 -3.57 -3.76 12.10
C ASP A 231 -2.68 -4.43 11.02
N ALA A 232 -1.51 -4.93 11.39
CA ALA A 232 -0.64 -5.74 10.53
C ALA A 232 -0.88 -7.26 10.66
N TRP A 233 -1.80 -7.68 11.53
CA TRP A 233 -1.95 -9.09 11.91
C TRP A 233 -2.19 -10.01 10.70
N ALA A 234 -3.02 -9.61 9.74
CA ALA A 234 -3.30 -10.43 8.56
C ALA A 234 -2.03 -10.68 7.73
N VAL A 235 -1.23 -9.64 7.51
CA VAL A 235 0.03 -9.75 6.74
C VAL A 235 1.03 -10.65 7.48
N ARG A 236 1.15 -10.47 8.81
CA ARG A 236 2.02 -11.30 9.65
C ARG A 236 1.58 -12.74 9.71
N TYR A 237 0.28 -13.00 9.79
CA TYR A 237 -0.24 -14.37 9.74
C TYR A 237 0.17 -15.07 8.43
N PHE A 238 0.02 -14.39 7.30
CA PHE A 238 0.41 -14.93 5.99
C PHE A 238 1.92 -15.14 5.88
N ALA A 239 2.74 -14.16 6.25
CA ALA A 239 4.19 -14.21 6.09
C ALA A 239 4.89 -15.06 7.18
N ASN A 240 4.58 -14.82 8.45
CA ASN A 240 5.31 -15.36 9.59
C ASN A 240 4.80 -16.75 9.99
N GLU A 241 3.47 -16.94 10.07
CA GLU A 241 2.89 -18.20 10.54
C GLU A 241 2.66 -19.20 9.39
N ARG A 242 2.24 -18.72 8.23
CA ARG A 242 1.89 -19.57 7.08
C ARG A 242 3.00 -19.72 6.05
N ASN A 243 4.09 -18.95 6.20
CA ASN A 243 5.23 -18.91 5.30
C ASN A 243 4.83 -18.73 3.82
N ILE A 244 3.85 -17.84 3.57
CA ILE A 244 3.35 -17.53 2.23
C ILE A 244 4.20 -16.40 1.63
N GLU A 245 4.70 -16.61 0.40
CA GLU A 245 5.33 -15.54 -0.38
C GLU A 245 4.30 -14.47 -0.73
N LEU A 246 4.63 -13.20 -0.47
CA LEU A 246 3.71 -12.09 -0.66
C LEU A 246 4.42 -10.79 -1.01
N ILE A 247 3.63 -9.85 -1.52
CA ILE A 247 4.01 -8.44 -1.64
C ILE A 247 3.07 -7.62 -0.77
N CYS A 248 3.60 -6.66 -0.03
CA CYS A 248 2.78 -5.66 0.66
C CYS A 248 3.19 -4.24 0.25
N CYS A 249 2.23 -3.46 -0.22
CA CYS A 249 2.37 -2.07 -0.59
C CYS A 249 1.95 -1.18 0.59
N GLN A 250 2.92 -0.54 1.24
CA GLN A 250 2.69 0.34 2.39
C GLN A 250 2.59 1.81 1.95
N SER A 251 1.59 2.52 2.47
CA SER A 251 1.49 3.98 2.37
C SER A 251 1.71 4.63 3.73
N PHE A 252 2.49 5.71 3.75
CA PHE A 252 2.65 6.56 4.94
C PHE A 252 1.82 7.85 4.87
N ALA A 253 0.89 7.93 3.92
CA ALA A 253 0.12 9.15 3.69
C ALA A 253 -0.87 9.44 4.84
N LYS A 254 -1.46 8.40 5.45
CA LYS A 254 -2.50 8.55 6.48
C LYS A 254 -1.90 8.50 7.88
N ASN A 255 -1.21 7.42 8.21
CA ASN A 255 -0.66 7.16 9.55
C ASN A 255 0.39 8.18 9.99
N PHE A 256 1.16 8.76 9.05
CA PHE A 256 2.05 9.88 9.33
C PHE A 256 1.50 11.24 8.87
N GLY A 257 0.32 11.29 8.25
CA GLY A 257 -0.22 12.53 7.67
C GLY A 257 0.61 13.10 6.52
N LEU A 258 1.50 12.31 5.91
CA LEU A 258 2.44 12.73 4.86
C LEU A 258 1.84 12.55 3.45
N TYR A 259 0.65 13.10 3.22
CA TYR A 259 -0.13 12.88 2.00
C TYR A 259 0.59 13.33 0.72
N ASN A 260 1.21 14.51 0.76
CA ASN A 260 1.88 15.15 -0.38
C ASN A 260 3.36 14.79 -0.52
N GLU A 261 4.00 14.25 0.53
CA GLU A 261 5.40 13.80 0.50
C GLU A 261 5.60 12.50 -0.28
N ARG A 262 4.51 11.79 -0.58
CA ARG A 262 4.48 10.57 -1.39
C ARG A 262 5.41 9.48 -0.84
N VAL A 263 5.40 9.24 0.47
CA VAL A 263 6.25 8.22 1.11
C VAL A 263 5.52 6.89 1.16
N GLY A 264 6.19 5.84 0.68
CA GLY A 264 5.71 4.46 0.68
C GLY A 264 6.85 3.45 0.62
N ASN A 265 6.52 2.19 0.89
CA ASN A 265 7.46 1.07 0.82
C ASN A 265 6.77 -0.15 0.21
N ILE A 266 7.51 -0.96 -0.54
CA ILE A 266 7.07 -2.27 -1.01
C ILE A 266 7.86 -3.31 -0.23
N THR A 267 7.19 -4.13 0.55
CA THR A 267 7.79 -5.26 1.23
C THR A 267 7.58 -6.52 0.41
N PHE A 268 8.68 -7.18 0.03
CA PHE A 268 8.68 -8.49 -0.62
C PHE A 268 9.05 -9.55 0.40
N VAL A 269 8.27 -10.61 0.50
CA VAL A 269 8.59 -11.82 1.27
C VAL A 269 8.79 -12.96 0.28
N VAL A 270 10.00 -13.51 0.24
CA VAL A 270 10.37 -14.64 -0.62
C VAL A 270 10.60 -15.90 0.21
N SER A 271 10.50 -17.08 -0.41
CA SER A 271 10.82 -18.34 0.26
C SER A 271 12.32 -18.60 0.36
N ASP A 272 13.08 -18.16 -0.66
CA ASP A 272 14.53 -18.34 -0.74
C ASP A 272 15.24 -16.97 -0.79
N PRO A 273 16.07 -16.61 0.20
CA PRO A 273 16.78 -15.34 0.18
C PRO A 273 17.85 -15.25 -0.94
N SER A 274 18.26 -16.39 -1.53
CA SER A 274 19.31 -16.43 -2.55
C SER A 274 18.91 -15.73 -3.87
N ILE A 275 17.61 -15.56 -4.12
CA ILE A 275 17.07 -14.91 -5.33
C ILE A 275 16.90 -13.38 -5.18
N ILE A 276 17.10 -12.83 -3.97
CA ILE A 276 16.91 -11.39 -3.71
C ILE A 276 17.78 -10.50 -4.62
N PRO A 277 19.07 -10.79 -4.90
CA PRO A 277 19.87 -9.95 -5.79
C PRO A 277 19.26 -9.80 -7.19
N GLN A 278 18.77 -10.89 -7.77
CA GLN A 278 18.14 -10.92 -9.09
C GLN A 278 16.85 -10.10 -9.08
N ASN A 279 16.02 -10.26 -8.04
CA ASN A 279 14.77 -9.51 -7.89
C ASN A 279 15.02 -8.00 -7.73
N LYS A 280 15.98 -7.62 -6.88
CA LYS A 280 16.40 -6.22 -6.71
C LYS A 280 16.93 -5.61 -8.00
N SER A 281 17.65 -6.38 -8.82
CA SER A 281 18.15 -5.89 -10.13
C SER A 281 17.00 -5.55 -11.09
N GLN A 282 15.95 -6.38 -11.15
CA GLN A 282 14.79 -6.12 -12.01
C GLN A 282 13.96 -4.94 -11.51
N LEU A 283 13.75 -4.87 -10.19
CA LEU A 283 13.09 -3.73 -9.54
C LEU A 283 13.85 -2.43 -9.77
N THR A 284 15.18 -2.47 -9.77
CA THR A 284 16.03 -1.31 -10.09
C THR A 284 15.72 -0.79 -11.48
N LEU A 285 15.56 -1.67 -12.48
CA LEU A 285 15.21 -1.24 -13.84
C LEU A 285 13.78 -0.68 -13.93
N ILE A 286 12.81 -1.29 -13.24
CA ILE A 286 11.42 -0.78 -13.18
C ILE A 286 11.42 0.63 -12.59
N VAL A 287 12.00 0.79 -11.39
CA VAL A 287 12.01 2.07 -10.67
C VAL A 287 12.79 3.12 -11.46
N ARG A 288 13.97 2.77 -11.99
CA ARG A 288 14.79 3.69 -12.78
C ARG A 288 14.05 4.21 -14.00
N GLY A 289 13.34 3.33 -14.71
CA GLY A 289 12.55 3.69 -15.88
C GLY A 289 11.29 4.50 -15.56
N MET A 290 10.80 4.46 -14.33
CA MET A 290 9.57 5.13 -13.91
C MET A 290 9.82 6.50 -13.29
N TYR A 291 10.78 6.60 -12.36
CA TYR A 291 11.08 7.85 -11.64
C TYR A 291 12.54 7.98 -11.17
N SER A 292 13.46 7.20 -11.74
CA SER A 292 14.90 7.19 -11.40
C SER A 292 15.22 6.69 -9.98
N ASN A 293 14.87 7.46 -8.95
CA ASN A 293 15.03 7.16 -7.53
C ASN A 293 13.97 7.93 -6.71
N PRO A 294 13.55 7.44 -5.54
CA PRO A 294 12.45 8.04 -4.77
C PRO A 294 12.89 9.31 -4.00
N PRO A 295 11.93 10.14 -3.54
CA PRO A 295 12.21 11.35 -2.77
C PRO A 295 12.74 11.05 -1.35
N ASN A 296 13.58 11.93 -0.82
CA ASN A 296 14.31 11.68 0.43
C ASN A 296 13.58 12.14 1.70
N HIS A 297 12.95 13.32 1.66
CA HIS A 297 12.49 14.04 2.86
C HIS A 297 11.55 13.22 3.73
N GLY A 298 10.39 12.82 3.18
CA GLY A 298 9.43 12.06 3.97
C GLY A 298 9.93 10.66 4.39
N ALA A 299 10.86 10.05 3.65
CA ALA A 299 11.49 8.79 4.08
C ALA A 299 12.40 9.00 5.31
N LYS A 300 13.15 10.11 5.37
CA LYS A 300 13.90 10.50 6.57
C LYS A 300 12.98 10.75 7.75
N VAL A 301 11.87 11.47 7.55
CA VAL A 301 10.88 11.74 8.61
C VAL A 301 10.35 10.43 9.21
N VAL A 302 9.83 9.52 8.37
CA VAL A 302 9.29 8.23 8.83
C VAL A 302 10.38 7.38 9.48
N CYS A 303 11.57 7.30 8.87
CA CYS A 303 12.70 6.55 9.40
C CYS A 303 13.13 7.05 10.78
N SER A 304 13.19 8.36 10.99
CA SER A 304 13.57 8.94 12.27
C SER A 304 12.56 8.62 13.36
N ILE A 305 11.25 8.76 13.06
CA ILE A 305 10.20 8.45 14.04
C ILE A 305 10.19 6.95 14.39
N LEU A 306 10.25 6.06 13.39
CA LEU A 306 10.20 4.61 13.64
C LEU A 306 11.42 4.07 14.38
N ASN A 307 12.55 4.79 14.40
CA ASN A 307 13.77 4.35 15.07
C ASN A 307 14.08 5.12 16.38
N ASP A 308 13.20 6.02 16.81
CA ASP A 308 13.35 6.77 18.05
C ASP A 308 12.13 6.50 18.94
N ALA A 309 12.32 5.72 20.00
CA ALA A 309 11.26 5.38 20.94
C ALA A 309 10.68 6.59 21.70
N ALA A 310 11.33 7.77 21.64
CA ALA A 310 10.86 9.01 22.23
C ALA A 310 10.01 9.88 21.27
N LEU A 311 9.75 9.43 20.04
CA LEU A 311 8.94 10.09 19.01
C LEU A 311 7.65 9.31 18.71
#